data_AF-A0A510IZ01-F1
#
_entry.id   AF-A0A510IZ01-F1
#
_cell.length_a   1.000
_cell.length_b   1.000
_cell.length_c   1.000
_cell.angle_alpha   90.00
_cell.angle_beta   90.00
_cell.angle_gamma   90.00
#
_symmetry.space_group_name_H-M   'P 1'
#
loop_
_entity.id
_entity.type
_entity.pdbx_description
1 polymer ?
#
loop_
_entity_poly.entity_id
_entity_poly.type
_entity_poly.pdbx_seq_one_letter_code
_entity_poly.pdbx_strand_id
1 'polypeptide(L)'
;MKQKLCIFCGQSGMSKEHFWPNWIREHIKKDNSKKYIRGSVQGVPKGNEIEKNEHYRSGDVTTITFRTVCKSCNNGWMSKLEEDLKPIILNSIGNCDQLLSESETLWLAKWITMKTMVSEHTKLDRHSTPKSDLLNFGANRIIPKHFKIYVAKHNSPKIADYSRTTTRLGTAATIHLHLNKISPNTQAVSFYLGKLFIFVFSCTDPTVNVLGEFKLNQMTYIKNDKEDRLNFKTLNVLDEHEQRNIILGLEKFIDSEKTGAIT
;
A
#
# COMPACT_ATOMS: atom_id res chain seq x y z
N MET A 1 -23.42 -18.88 3.61
CA MET A 1 -22.44 -17.82 3.25
C MET A 1 -22.03 -17.09 4.51
N LYS A 2 -20.73 -17.00 4.82
CA LYS A 2 -20.25 -16.27 6.01
C LYS A 2 -20.52 -14.77 5.80
N GLN A 3 -21.17 -14.11 6.77
CA GLN A 3 -21.45 -12.68 6.69
C GLN A 3 -20.13 -11.91 6.66
N LYS A 4 -19.93 -11.04 5.66
CA LYS A 4 -18.77 -10.16 5.61
C LYS A 4 -18.92 -9.08 6.68
N LEU A 5 -17.88 -8.90 7.49
CA LEU A 5 -17.78 -7.87 8.52
C LEU A 5 -16.80 -6.80 8.08
N CYS A 6 -17.00 -5.58 8.57
CA CYS A 6 -16.09 -4.46 8.35
C CYS A 6 -14.71 -4.77 8.94
N ILE A 7 -13.65 -4.53 8.16
CA ILE A 7 -12.28 -4.77 8.62
C ILE A 7 -11.87 -3.82 9.77
N PHE A 8 -12.44 -2.62 9.81
CA PHE A 8 -12.07 -1.57 10.74
C PHE A 8 -12.86 -1.57 12.05
N CYS A 9 -14.09 -2.08 12.05
CA CYS A 9 -14.93 -2.07 13.27
C CYS A 9 -15.62 -3.40 13.57
N GLY A 10 -15.50 -4.42 12.72
CA GLY A 10 -16.14 -5.71 12.92
C GLY A 10 -17.67 -5.72 12.75
N GLN A 11 -18.31 -4.61 12.43
CA GLN A 11 -19.77 -4.52 12.26
C GLN A 11 -20.23 -4.95 10.86
N SER A 12 -21.51 -5.30 10.74
CA SER A 12 -22.20 -5.57 9.47
C SER A 12 -22.57 -4.27 8.72
N GLY A 13 -23.36 -4.37 7.64
CA GLY A 13 -23.79 -3.19 6.87
C GLY A 13 -22.74 -2.75 5.84
N MET A 14 -22.17 -3.71 5.11
CA MET A 14 -21.09 -3.50 4.14
C MET A 14 -21.47 -2.52 3.02
N SER A 15 -20.55 -1.61 2.70
CA SER A 15 -20.59 -0.72 1.53
C SER A 15 -19.50 -1.10 0.52
N LYS A 16 -19.52 -0.45 -0.65
CA LYS A 16 -18.40 -0.48 -1.59
C LYS A 16 -17.54 0.74 -1.31
N GLU A 17 -16.27 0.51 -0.95
CA GLU A 17 -15.26 1.55 -0.83
C GLU A 17 -14.58 1.76 -2.18
N HIS A 18 -14.41 3.01 -2.58
CA HIS A 18 -13.62 3.34 -3.77
C HIS A 18 -12.14 3.40 -3.40
N PHE A 19 -11.29 2.69 -4.15
CA PHE A 19 -9.85 2.73 -3.87
C PHE A 19 -9.29 4.14 -4.07
N TRP A 20 -9.65 4.77 -5.18
CA TRP A 20 -9.44 6.19 -5.39
C TRP A 20 -10.75 6.93 -5.12
N PRO A 21 -10.76 7.98 -4.28
CA PRO A 21 -11.94 8.81 -4.07
C PRO A 21 -12.58 9.21 -5.41
N ASN A 22 -13.91 9.18 -5.50
CA ASN A 22 -14.60 9.41 -6.77
C ASN A 22 -14.28 10.79 -7.38
N TRP A 23 -14.11 11.81 -6.54
CA TRP A 23 -13.79 13.17 -6.99
C TRP A 23 -12.42 13.26 -7.68
N ILE A 24 -11.47 12.35 -7.42
CA ILE A 24 -10.18 12.32 -8.14
C ILE A 24 -10.40 12.20 -9.65
N ARG A 25 -11.47 11.51 -10.09
CA ARG A 25 -11.77 11.31 -11.51
C ARG A 25 -12.06 12.61 -12.27
N GLU A 26 -12.47 13.67 -11.56
CA GLU A 26 -12.72 14.98 -12.15
C GLU A 26 -11.41 15.72 -12.46
N HIS A 27 -10.30 15.30 -11.85
CA HIS A 27 -8.99 15.95 -11.94
C HIS A 27 -7.95 15.12 -12.70
N ILE A 28 -8.28 13.89 -13.09
CA ILE A 28 -7.42 13.01 -13.88
C ILE A 28 -8.03 12.80 -15.26
N LYS A 29 -7.25 12.99 -16.33
CA LYS A 29 -7.69 12.65 -17.68
C LYS A 29 -8.00 11.15 -17.76
N LYS A 30 -9.25 10.80 -18.08
CA LYS A 30 -9.65 9.41 -18.36
C LYS A 30 -8.79 8.87 -19.49
N ASP A 31 -8.04 7.82 -19.21
CA ASP A 31 -7.30 7.08 -20.22
C ASP A 31 -7.97 5.73 -20.43
N ASN A 32 -8.94 5.71 -21.34
CA ASN A 32 -9.73 4.53 -21.68
C ASN A 32 -8.90 3.41 -22.34
N SER A 33 -7.61 3.65 -22.63
CA SER A 33 -6.70 2.67 -23.26
C SER A 33 -5.88 1.87 -22.25
N LYS A 34 -5.82 2.29 -20.98
CA LYS A 34 -4.98 1.66 -19.96
C LYS A 34 -5.62 0.40 -19.38
N LYS A 35 -4.91 -0.72 -19.49
CA LYS A 35 -5.15 -1.95 -18.71
C LYS A 35 -4.29 -1.86 -17.45
N TYR A 36 -4.86 -2.06 -16.25
CA TYR A 36 -4.03 -2.18 -15.04
C TYR A 36 -3.72 -3.64 -14.74
N ILE A 37 -2.52 -3.89 -14.24
CA ILE A 37 -2.05 -5.21 -13.86
C ILE A 37 -2.17 -5.33 -12.35
N ARG A 38 -2.95 -6.30 -11.87
CA ARG A 38 -2.97 -6.68 -10.46
C ARG A 38 -2.11 -7.93 -10.30
N GLY A 39 -0.81 -7.74 -10.16
CA GLY A 39 0.08 -8.82 -9.74
C GLY A 39 -0.09 -9.12 -8.25
N SER A 40 -0.01 -10.38 -7.84
CA SER A 40 0.35 -10.75 -6.47
C SER A 40 1.29 -11.95 -6.51
N VAL A 41 2.55 -11.73 -6.17
CA VAL A 41 3.54 -12.80 -6.10
C VAL A 41 3.65 -13.26 -4.65
N GLN A 42 3.31 -14.52 -4.38
CA GLN A 42 3.45 -15.15 -3.06
C GLN A 42 4.66 -16.09 -3.06
N GLY A 43 5.64 -15.83 -2.20
CA GLY A 43 6.62 -16.82 -1.78
C GLY A 43 6.21 -17.49 -0.48
N VAL A 44 6.38 -18.80 -0.39
CA VAL A 44 6.25 -19.57 0.85
C VAL A 44 7.65 -20.01 1.26
N PRO A 45 8.07 -19.87 2.54
CA PRO A 45 9.42 -20.28 3.00
C PRO A 45 9.69 -21.79 3.01
N LYS A 46 8.88 -22.65 2.38
CA LYS A 46 9.13 -24.09 2.35
C LYS A 46 8.46 -24.76 1.14
N GLY A 47 9.28 -25.42 0.33
CA GLY A 47 8.89 -26.05 -0.94
C GLY A 47 9.11 -25.08 -2.09
N ASN A 48 9.75 -25.54 -3.16
CA ASN A 48 10.15 -24.76 -4.34
C ASN A 48 8.99 -24.17 -5.16
N GLU A 49 7.81 -23.98 -4.56
CA GLU A 49 6.58 -23.55 -5.21
C GLU A 49 6.21 -22.14 -4.73
N ILE A 50 6.52 -21.17 -5.59
CA ILE A 50 5.97 -19.81 -5.52
C ILE A 50 4.75 -19.79 -6.41
N GLU A 51 3.58 -19.60 -5.80
CA GLU A 51 2.36 -19.36 -6.55
C GLU A 51 2.33 -17.90 -7.03
N LYS A 52 2.92 -17.65 -8.21
CA LYS A 52 2.79 -16.37 -8.91
C LYS A 52 1.38 -16.28 -9.49
N ASN A 53 0.50 -15.55 -8.80
CA ASN A 53 -0.85 -15.27 -9.28
C ASN A 53 -0.92 -13.83 -9.80
N GLU A 54 -0.80 -13.68 -11.12
CA GLU A 54 -1.02 -12.42 -11.82
C GLU A 54 -2.47 -12.32 -12.30
N HIS A 55 -3.20 -11.32 -11.80
CA HIS A 55 -4.55 -11.04 -12.27
C HIS A 55 -4.58 -9.79 -13.14
N TYR A 56 -4.85 -9.99 -14.42
CA TYR A 56 -5.12 -8.91 -15.35
C TYR A 56 -6.59 -8.52 -15.26
N ARG A 57 -6.88 -7.24 -14.99
CA ARG A 57 -8.24 -6.70 -15.12
C ARG A 57 -8.23 -5.49 -16.04
N SER A 58 -9.13 -5.51 -17.02
CA SER A 58 -9.46 -4.34 -17.82
C SER A 58 -10.35 -3.38 -17.02
N GLY A 59 -10.11 -2.08 -17.17
CA GLY A 59 -10.87 -1.00 -16.54
C GLY A 59 -9.96 0.13 -16.08
N ASP A 60 -10.54 1.29 -15.80
CA ASP A 60 -9.81 2.42 -15.22
C ASP A 60 -9.52 2.11 -13.73
N VAL A 61 -8.26 2.25 -13.29
CA VAL A 61 -7.85 2.00 -11.90
C VAL A 61 -8.66 2.84 -10.90
N THR A 62 -9.14 4.01 -11.32
CA THR A 62 -10.00 4.89 -10.51
C THR A 62 -11.39 4.33 -10.23
N THR A 63 -11.82 3.27 -10.95
CA THR A 63 -13.12 2.61 -10.76
C THR A 63 -13.10 1.45 -9.77
N ILE A 64 -11.92 1.12 -9.25
CA ILE A 64 -11.75 -0.02 -8.35
C ILE A 64 -12.53 0.20 -7.06
N THR A 65 -13.32 -0.81 -6.70
CA THR A 65 -14.08 -0.83 -5.45
C THR A 65 -13.85 -2.11 -4.65
N PHE A 66 -13.89 -1.96 -3.32
CA PHE A 66 -13.70 -3.03 -2.35
C PHE A 66 -14.92 -3.12 -1.42
N ARG A 67 -15.53 -4.31 -1.34
CA ARG A 67 -16.64 -4.56 -0.40
C ARG A 67 -16.11 -5.10 0.92
N THR A 68 -15.39 -4.25 1.67
CA THR A 68 -14.61 -4.62 2.86
C THR A 68 -14.86 -3.75 4.09
N VAL A 69 -15.59 -2.64 3.95
CA VAL A 69 -15.94 -1.73 5.04
C VAL A 69 -17.45 -1.59 5.18
N CYS A 70 -17.93 -1.20 6.36
CA CYS A 70 -19.34 -0.87 6.57
C CYS A 70 -19.65 0.58 6.17
N LYS A 71 -20.94 0.88 5.95
CA LYS A 71 -21.43 2.24 5.66
C LYS A 71 -21.01 3.27 6.72
N SER A 72 -21.00 2.89 8.00
CA SER A 72 -20.64 3.80 9.10
C SER A 72 -19.17 4.22 9.04
N CYS A 73 -18.24 3.28 8.82
CA CYS A 73 -16.84 3.63 8.64
C CYS A 73 -16.61 4.42 7.35
N ASN A 74 -17.17 3.94 6.24
CA ASN A 74 -16.99 4.53 4.92
C ASN A 74 -17.49 5.99 4.88
N ASN A 75 -18.75 6.23 5.23
CA ASN A 75 -19.35 7.56 5.18
C ASN A 75 -19.00 8.44 6.41
N GLY A 76 -18.34 7.87 7.41
CA GLY A 76 -17.93 8.58 8.61
C GLY A 76 -16.48 9.02 8.52
N TRP A 77 -15.64 8.41 9.34
CA TRP A 77 -14.25 8.83 9.48
C TRP A 77 -13.40 8.65 8.20
N MET A 78 -13.70 7.65 7.37
CA MET A 78 -12.95 7.43 6.12
C MET A 78 -13.20 8.60 5.17
N SER A 79 -14.48 8.91 4.89
CA SER A 79 -14.86 10.06 4.09
C SER A 79 -14.32 11.37 4.66
N LYS A 80 -14.36 11.58 5.98
CA LYS A 80 -13.78 12.78 6.61
C LYS A 80 -12.28 12.89 6.35
N LEU A 81 -11.52 11.81 6.51
CA LEU A 81 -10.08 11.77 6.22
C LEU A 81 -9.78 12.08 4.74
N GLU A 82 -10.62 11.59 3.82
CA GLU A 82 -10.46 11.89 2.39
C GLU A 82 -10.75 13.35 2.05
N GLU A 83 -11.77 13.96 2.66
CA GLU A 83 -12.07 15.38 2.46
C GLU A 83 -10.98 16.28 3.03
N ASP A 84 -10.45 15.96 4.22
CA ASP A 84 -9.34 16.70 4.84
C ASP A 84 -8.07 16.65 3.98
N LEU A 85 -7.85 15.55 3.24
CA LEU A 85 -6.71 15.38 2.34
C LEU A 85 -6.91 15.90 0.93
N LYS A 86 -8.14 16.22 0.54
CA LYS A 86 -8.47 16.65 -0.82
C LYS A 86 -7.55 17.78 -1.32
N PRO A 87 -7.28 18.86 -0.56
CA PRO A 87 -6.38 19.92 -1.02
C PRO A 87 -4.94 19.42 -1.31
N ILE A 88 -4.43 18.52 -0.48
CA ILE A 88 -3.07 17.96 -0.59
C ILE A 88 -2.96 17.09 -1.85
N ILE A 89 -3.96 16.24 -2.10
CA ILE A 89 -4.00 15.39 -3.30
C ILE A 89 -4.16 16.23 -4.56
N LEU A 90 -4.98 17.30 -4.54
CA LEU A 90 -5.09 18.21 -5.68
C LEU A 90 -3.78 18.95 -5.95
N ASN A 91 -3.06 19.39 -4.90
CA ASN A 91 -1.72 19.94 -5.08
C ASN A 91 -0.78 18.91 -5.70
N SER A 92 -0.83 17.65 -5.27
CA SER A 92 0.03 16.58 -5.82
C SER A 92 -0.24 16.29 -7.29
N ILE A 93 -1.49 16.42 -7.75
CA ILE A 93 -1.88 16.31 -9.17
C ILE A 93 -1.41 17.53 -9.98
N GLY A 94 -1.47 18.73 -9.39
CA GLY A 94 -1.07 19.99 -9.99
C GLY A 94 0.44 20.27 -9.86
N ASN A 95 0.80 21.30 -9.09
CA ASN A 95 2.18 21.78 -9.00
C ASN A 95 3.09 20.87 -8.16
N CYS A 96 2.53 20.15 -7.18
CA CYS A 96 3.25 19.28 -6.26
C CYS A 96 4.41 20.02 -5.56
N ASP A 97 4.06 21.09 -4.87
CA ASP A 97 4.99 22.05 -4.26
C ASP A 97 4.58 22.51 -2.85
N GLN A 98 3.47 21.97 -2.31
CA GLN A 98 2.99 22.30 -0.98
C GLN A 98 3.96 21.84 0.11
N LEU A 99 4.09 22.67 1.15
CA LEU A 99 4.73 22.32 2.41
C LEU A 99 3.65 21.91 3.42
N LEU A 100 3.61 20.62 3.74
CA LEU A 100 2.66 20.07 4.72
C LEU A 100 3.12 20.39 6.14
N SER A 101 2.18 20.83 6.97
CA SER A 101 2.30 20.80 8.42
C SER A 101 2.41 19.36 8.91
N GLU A 102 2.80 19.20 10.18
CA GLU A 102 2.94 17.90 10.83
C GLU A 102 1.61 17.15 10.86
N SER A 103 0.51 17.88 11.10
CA SER A 103 -0.86 17.34 11.08
C SER A 103 -1.27 16.83 9.69
N GLU A 104 -0.95 17.59 8.64
CA GLU A 104 -1.23 17.24 7.25
C GLU A 104 -0.38 16.04 6.78
N THR A 105 0.91 16.00 7.15
CA THR A 105 1.78 14.83 6.93
C THR A 105 1.19 13.58 7.59
N LEU A 106 0.70 13.71 8.83
CA LEU A 106 0.08 12.59 9.55
C LEU A 106 -1.24 12.16 8.92
N TRP A 107 -2.08 13.09 8.43
CA TRP A 107 -3.27 12.75 7.67
C TRP A 107 -2.92 11.96 6.42
N LEU A 108 -1.90 12.39 5.67
CA LEU A 108 -1.44 11.71 4.47
C LEU A 108 -0.96 10.29 4.80
N ALA A 109 -0.17 10.13 5.86
CA ALA A 109 0.29 8.82 6.34
C ALA A 109 -0.87 7.88 6.73
N LYS A 110 -1.88 8.42 7.45
CA LYS A 110 -3.08 7.67 7.83
C LYS A 110 -3.86 7.22 6.61
N TRP A 111 -4.03 8.08 5.61
CA TRP A 111 -4.75 7.72 4.39
C TRP A 111 -4.00 6.70 3.54
N ILE A 112 -2.67 6.83 3.40
CA ILE A 112 -1.82 5.82 2.74
C ILE A 112 -1.94 4.46 3.44
N THR A 113 -1.93 4.45 4.78
CA THR A 113 -2.14 3.25 5.60
C THR A 113 -3.51 2.64 5.34
N MET A 114 -4.56 3.47 5.36
CA MET A 114 -5.95 3.05 5.09
C MET A 114 -6.07 2.42 3.69
N LYS A 115 -5.54 3.06 2.64
CA LYS A 115 -5.59 2.52 1.28
C LYS A 115 -4.77 1.25 1.15
N THR A 116 -3.62 1.14 1.79
CA THR A 116 -2.84 -0.09 1.88
C THR A 116 -3.67 -1.23 2.48
N MET A 117 -4.29 -1.04 3.65
CA MET A 117 -5.12 -2.04 4.31
C MET A 117 -6.35 -2.45 3.48
N VAL A 118 -7.03 -1.49 2.85
CA VAL A 118 -8.16 -1.76 1.95
C VAL A 118 -7.71 -2.58 0.73
N SER A 119 -6.52 -2.28 0.18
CA SER A 119 -5.98 -2.97 -1.01
C SER A 119 -5.74 -4.47 -0.80
N GLU A 120 -5.58 -4.91 0.46
CA GLU A 120 -5.41 -6.33 0.81
C GLU A 120 -6.66 -7.16 0.53
N HIS A 121 -7.83 -6.54 0.53
CA HIS A 121 -9.13 -7.22 0.52
C HIS A 121 -9.60 -7.56 -0.89
N THR A 122 -8.68 -8.23 -1.58
CA THR A 122 -8.72 -8.80 -2.91
C THR A 122 -9.60 -10.04 -2.98
N LYS A 123 -9.90 -10.54 -4.19
CA LYS A 123 -10.51 -11.89 -4.35
C LYS A 123 -9.58 -13.00 -3.83
N LEU A 124 -8.28 -12.74 -3.76
CA LEU A 124 -7.27 -13.70 -3.32
C LEU A 124 -7.19 -13.89 -1.80
N ASP A 125 -7.88 -13.06 -0.99
CA ASP A 125 -7.90 -13.19 0.48
C ASP A 125 -6.49 -13.21 1.14
N ARG A 126 -5.52 -12.54 0.51
CA ARG A 126 -4.11 -12.50 0.92
C ARG A 126 -3.84 -11.27 1.82
N HIS A 127 -4.28 -11.37 3.07
CA HIS A 127 -4.11 -10.33 4.08
C HIS A 127 -2.77 -10.47 4.82
N SER A 128 -1.98 -9.39 4.80
CA SER A 128 -0.72 -9.28 5.56
C SER A 128 -0.94 -8.58 6.89
N THR A 129 -1.93 -7.68 6.98
CA THR A 129 -2.19 -6.91 8.20
C THR A 129 -3.01 -7.73 9.20
N PRO A 130 -2.55 -7.88 10.45
CA PRO A 130 -3.32 -8.53 11.51
C PRO A 130 -4.67 -7.86 11.77
N LYS A 131 -5.69 -8.67 12.06
CA LYS A 131 -7.03 -8.15 12.38
C LYS A 131 -7.03 -7.15 13.56
N SER A 132 -6.18 -7.38 14.56
CA SER A 132 -6.01 -6.46 15.70
C SER A 132 -5.57 -5.07 15.25
N ASP A 133 -4.66 -4.99 14.28
CA ASP A 133 -4.16 -3.72 13.75
C ASP A 133 -5.21 -3.02 12.90
N LEU A 134 -6.00 -3.76 12.12
CA LEU A 134 -7.14 -3.21 11.38
C LEU A 134 -8.18 -2.59 12.34
N LEU A 135 -8.52 -3.29 13.43
CA LEU A 135 -9.45 -2.79 14.43
C LEU A 135 -8.87 -1.58 15.18
N ASN A 136 -7.60 -1.61 15.55
CA ASN A 136 -6.95 -0.49 16.24
C ASN A 136 -6.85 0.75 15.32
N PHE A 137 -6.54 0.56 14.04
CA PHE A 137 -6.58 1.64 13.06
C PHE A 137 -8.01 2.19 12.91
N GLY A 138 -9.01 1.31 12.83
CA GLY A 138 -10.42 1.70 12.74
C GLY A 138 -11.01 2.36 14.00
N ALA A 139 -10.40 2.15 15.17
CA ALA A 139 -10.80 2.76 16.44
C ALA A 139 -10.00 4.04 16.77
N ASN A 140 -8.70 4.05 16.50
CA ASN A 140 -7.77 5.07 17.02
C ASN A 140 -6.91 5.74 15.94
N ARG A 141 -6.95 5.26 14.68
CA ARG A 141 -6.15 5.75 13.54
C ARG A 141 -4.65 5.69 13.84
N ILE A 142 -4.26 4.72 14.67
CA ILE A 142 -2.87 4.43 15.00
C ILE A 142 -2.27 3.60 13.86
N ILE A 143 -1.25 4.15 13.21
CA ILE A 143 -0.50 3.45 12.17
C ILE A 143 0.32 2.33 12.84
N PRO A 144 0.23 1.07 12.40
CA PRO A 144 1.03 0.00 12.98
C PRO A 144 2.53 0.28 12.82
N LYS A 145 3.33 0.04 13.87
CA LYS A 145 4.77 0.36 13.89
C LYS A 145 5.58 -0.29 12.76
N HIS A 146 5.08 -1.40 12.23
CA HIS A 146 5.69 -2.16 11.15
C HIS A 146 5.38 -1.62 9.75
N PHE A 147 4.51 -0.61 9.61
CA PHE A 147 4.31 0.10 8.35
C PHE A 147 5.41 1.14 8.16
N LYS A 148 6.07 1.11 7.01
CA LYS A 148 7.08 2.08 6.60
C LYS A 148 6.61 2.78 5.33
N ILE A 149 6.43 4.09 5.40
CA ILE A 149 5.88 4.90 4.30
C ILE A 149 6.97 5.80 3.76
N TYR A 150 7.19 5.72 2.46
CA TYR A 150 8.18 6.52 1.74
C TYR A 150 7.48 7.30 0.64
N VAL A 151 7.90 8.54 0.43
CA VAL A 151 7.35 9.42 -0.61
C VAL A 151 8.47 10.08 -1.40
N ALA A 152 8.29 10.13 -2.71
CA ALA A 152 9.11 10.87 -3.65
C ALA A 152 8.22 11.46 -4.75
N LYS A 153 8.80 12.24 -5.66
CA LYS A 153 8.18 12.58 -6.94
C LYS A 153 8.52 11.52 -7.99
N HIS A 154 7.81 11.52 -9.10
CA HIS A 154 8.16 10.74 -10.29
C HIS A 154 8.03 11.54 -11.58
N ASN A 155 8.68 11.06 -12.64
CA ASN A 155 8.52 11.56 -14.01
C ASN A 155 7.58 10.71 -14.89
N SER A 156 6.99 9.64 -14.33
CA SER A 156 6.06 8.77 -15.07
C SER A 156 4.82 9.53 -15.55
N PRO A 157 4.25 9.18 -16.73
CA PRO A 157 2.97 9.73 -17.19
C PRO A 157 1.75 9.20 -16.40
N LYS A 158 1.95 8.31 -15.42
CA LYS A 158 0.87 7.78 -14.57
C LYS A 158 0.45 8.84 -13.55
N ILE A 159 -0.86 9.11 -13.46
CA ILE A 159 -1.43 10.04 -12.49
C ILE A 159 -2.09 9.31 -11.31
N ALA A 160 -2.70 8.15 -11.59
CA ALA A 160 -3.22 7.24 -10.57
C ALA A 160 -2.91 5.82 -11.02
N ASP A 161 -2.28 5.02 -10.15
CA ASP A 161 -2.02 3.60 -10.35
C ASP A 161 -1.56 3.00 -9.00
N TYR A 162 -1.66 1.68 -8.83
CA TYR A 162 -1.06 1.02 -7.68
C TYR A 162 -0.62 -0.41 -7.98
N SER A 163 0.41 -0.88 -7.31
CA SER A 163 0.90 -2.26 -7.36
C SER A 163 1.06 -2.80 -5.95
N ARG A 164 0.81 -4.10 -5.75
CA ARG A 164 0.98 -4.75 -4.46
C ARG A 164 1.61 -6.14 -4.61
N THR A 165 2.72 -6.35 -3.92
CA THR A 165 3.35 -7.67 -3.78
C THR A 165 3.22 -8.12 -2.32
N THR A 166 2.93 -9.40 -2.09
CA THR A 166 2.63 -9.92 -0.74
C THR A 166 3.17 -11.32 -0.56
N THR A 167 3.87 -11.57 0.53
CA THR A 167 4.55 -12.85 0.75
C THR A 167 4.62 -13.17 2.24
N ARG A 168 5.05 -14.38 2.58
CA ARG A 168 5.45 -14.71 3.95
C ARG A 168 6.97 -14.68 4.06
N LEU A 169 7.52 -13.79 4.88
CA LEU A 169 8.94 -13.74 5.23
C LEU A 169 9.15 -14.09 6.71
N GLY A 170 10.32 -14.66 6.99
CA GLY A 170 10.85 -14.90 8.32
C GLY A 170 12.37 -15.05 8.23
N THR A 171 13.04 -15.03 9.38
CA THR A 171 14.48 -15.33 9.48
C THR A 171 14.67 -16.77 9.96
N ALA A 172 15.91 -17.29 9.93
CA ALA A 172 16.22 -18.59 10.53
C ALA A 172 15.81 -18.65 12.01
N ALA A 173 15.94 -17.54 12.74
CA ALA A 173 15.53 -17.45 14.15
C ALA A 173 14.01 -17.53 14.34
N THR A 174 13.22 -17.01 13.40
CA THR A 174 11.76 -16.95 13.50
C THR A 174 11.05 -18.03 12.68
N ILE A 175 11.77 -18.92 12.00
CA ILE A 175 11.19 -19.93 11.10
C ILE A 175 10.06 -20.72 11.77
N HIS A 176 10.24 -21.09 13.04
CA HIS A 176 9.26 -21.84 13.83
C HIS A 176 7.91 -21.11 13.99
N LEU A 177 7.91 -19.76 14.00
CA LEU A 177 6.69 -18.94 14.07
C LEU A 177 5.91 -18.91 12.74
N HIS A 178 6.56 -19.31 11.65
CA HIS A 178 6.06 -19.25 10.29
C HIS A 178 5.75 -20.63 9.70
N LEU A 179 6.27 -21.70 10.31
CA LEU A 179 5.94 -23.08 9.95
C LEU A 179 4.42 -23.28 9.94
N ASN A 180 3.92 -23.91 8.87
CA ASN A 180 2.50 -24.23 8.64
C ASN A 180 1.55 -23.03 8.50
N LYS A 181 2.05 -21.79 8.43
CA LYS A 181 1.22 -20.61 8.16
C LYS A 181 1.23 -20.26 6.67
N ILE A 182 0.04 -20.19 6.08
CA ILE A 182 -0.13 -19.94 4.64
C ILE A 182 -0.34 -18.45 4.34
N SER A 183 -1.04 -17.71 5.22
CA SER A 183 -1.31 -16.27 5.01
C SER A 183 -0.01 -15.47 4.91
N PRO A 184 0.08 -14.39 4.12
CA PRO A 184 1.28 -13.56 4.12
C PRO A 184 1.44 -12.79 5.43
N ASN A 185 2.66 -12.31 5.71
CA ASN A 185 2.95 -11.36 6.79
C ASN A 185 3.71 -10.13 6.30
N THR A 186 4.07 -10.11 5.02
CA THR A 186 4.81 -9.04 4.35
C THR A 186 4.01 -8.51 3.17
N GLN A 187 4.10 -7.20 2.93
CA GLN A 187 3.63 -6.56 1.71
C GLN A 187 4.50 -5.37 1.33
N ALA A 188 4.61 -5.15 0.03
CA ALA A 188 5.18 -3.98 -0.60
C ALA A 188 4.11 -3.40 -1.53
N VAL A 189 3.73 -2.13 -1.32
CA VAL A 189 2.68 -1.46 -2.08
C VAL A 189 3.21 -0.14 -2.62
N SER A 190 3.06 0.07 -3.92
CA SER A 190 3.41 1.34 -4.56
C SER A 190 2.16 2.03 -5.08
N PHE A 191 2.10 3.35 -4.96
CA PHE A 191 1.03 4.18 -5.48
C PHE A 191 1.62 5.29 -6.35
N TYR A 192 0.96 5.56 -7.46
CA TYR A 192 1.10 6.79 -8.22
C TYR A 192 -0.07 7.69 -7.83
N LEU A 193 0.22 8.93 -7.39
CA LEU A 193 -0.79 9.91 -6.98
C LEU A 193 -0.39 11.32 -7.44
N GLY A 194 -0.91 11.71 -8.59
CA GLY A 194 -0.48 12.94 -9.25
C GLY A 194 0.96 12.80 -9.70
N LYS A 195 1.83 13.64 -9.14
CA LYS A 195 3.29 13.60 -9.32
C LYS A 195 4.02 12.86 -8.20
N LEU A 196 3.31 12.32 -7.20
CA LEU A 196 3.90 11.60 -6.08
C LEU A 196 3.99 10.11 -6.36
N PHE A 197 5.15 9.54 -6.05
CA PHE A 197 5.37 8.11 -5.95
C PHE A 197 5.46 7.75 -4.47
N ILE A 198 4.53 6.91 -4.01
CA ILE A 198 4.42 6.50 -2.61
C ILE A 198 4.75 5.02 -2.55
N PHE A 199 5.61 4.63 -1.63
CA PHE A 199 5.96 3.23 -1.37
C PHE A 199 5.68 2.89 0.09
N VAL A 200 5.01 1.77 0.31
CA VAL A 200 4.70 1.23 1.64
C VAL A 200 5.26 -0.17 1.74
N PHE A 201 6.14 -0.38 2.72
CA PHE A 201 6.57 -1.70 3.12
C PHE A 201 5.99 -2.02 4.50
N SER A 202 5.47 -3.24 4.69
CA SER A 202 5.08 -3.69 6.01
C SER A 202 5.39 -5.17 6.20
N CYS A 203 6.02 -5.53 7.31
CA CYS A 203 6.31 -6.92 7.70
C CYS A 203 6.03 -7.09 9.20
N THR A 204 5.16 -8.03 9.58
CA THR A 204 4.84 -8.22 11.01
C THR A 204 5.95 -8.94 11.78
N ASP A 205 6.92 -9.54 11.09
CA ASP A 205 8.13 -10.07 11.72
C ASP A 205 9.18 -8.95 11.82
N PRO A 206 9.49 -8.46 13.04
CA PRO A 206 10.41 -7.34 13.22
C PRO A 206 11.88 -7.71 12.95
N THR A 207 12.20 -9.00 12.84
CA THR A 207 13.57 -9.47 12.56
C THR A 207 13.91 -9.43 11.07
N VAL A 208 12.89 -9.34 10.20
CA VAL A 208 13.08 -9.27 8.75
C VAL A 208 13.56 -7.87 8.37
N ASN A 209 14.78 -7.79 7.81
CA ASN A 209 15.35 -6.55 7.31
C ASN A 209 15.73 -6.69 5.83
N VAL A 210 14.77 -6.39 4.95
CA VAL A 210 14.93 -6.48 3.49
C VAL A 210 14.84 -5.12 2.79
N LEU A 211 14.69 -4.03 3.57
CA LEU A 211 14.50 -2.68 3.01
C LEU A 211 15.71 -2.18 2.22
N GLY A 212 16.92 -2.72 2.50
CA GLY A 212 18.13 -2.42 1.74
C GLY A 212 18.01 -2.76 0.25
N GLU A 213 17.21 -3.77 -0.09
CA GLU A 213 17.02 -4.24 -1.48
C GLU A 213 16.25 -3.24 -2.35
N PHE A 214 15.53 -2.30 -1.73
CA PHE A 214 14.62 -1.38 -2.42
C PHE A 214 15.29 -0.06 -2.80
N LYS A 215 16.55 0.19 -2.40
CA LYS A 215 17.29 1.44 -2.67
C LYS A 215 16.49 2.72 -2.34
N LEU A 216 15.89 2.74 -1.15
CA LEU A 216 14.96 3.80 -0.71
C LEU A 216 15.64 5.11 -0.28
N ASN A 217 16.95 5.23 -0.43
CA ASN A 217 17.73 6.42 -0.04
C ASN A 217 17.33 7.69 -0.81
N GLN A 218 16.68 7.54 -1.96
CA GLN A 218 16.16 8.66 -2.75
C GLN A 218 14.77 9.11 -2.28
N MET A 219 14.11 8.40 -1.36
CA MET A 219 12.76 8.72 -0.91
C MET A 219 12.75 9.31 0.50
N THR A 220 11.80 10.20 0.76
CA THR A 220 11.56 10.73 2.10
C THR A 220 10.73 9.75 2.91
N TYR A 221 11.25 9.28 4.04
CA TYR A 221 10.53 8.44 4.99
C TYR A 221 9.60 9.29 5.86
N ILE A 222 8.30 9.00 5.85
CA ILE A 222 7.33 9.58 6.77
C ILE A 222 7.35 8.77 8.06
N LYS A 223 7.77 9.40 9.17
CA LYS A 223 7.80 8.76 10.48
C LYS A 223 6.39 8.70 11.07
N ASN A 224 6.01 7.55 11.63
CA ASN A 224 4.67 7.34 12.20
C ASN A 224 4.46 8.02 13.56
N ASP A 225 5.54 8.45 14.21
CA ASP A 225 5.61 8.88 15.61
C ASP A 225 6.25 10.26 15.81
N LYS A 226 6.69 10.91 14.73
CA LYS A 226 7.25 12.26 14.78
C LYS A 226 6.42 13.24 13.98
N GLU A 227 6.27 14.40 14.56
CA GLU A 227 5.81 15.63 13.94
C GLU A 227 6.87 16.10 12.93
N ASP A 228 6.92 15.44 11.77
CA ASP A 228 7.78 15.83 10.65
C ASP A 228 6.95 16.56 9.58
N ARG A 229 7.43 17.72 9.15
CA ARG A 229 6.87 18.44 7.99
C ARG A 229 7.32 17.76 6.70
N LEU A 230 6.43 17.71 5.70
CA LEU A 230 6.74 17.15 4.39
C LEU A 230 6.68 18.24 3.33
N ASN A 231 7.82 18.52 2.68
CA ASN A 231 7.89 19.52 1.63
C ASN A 231 7.86 18.86 0.25
N PHE A 232 6.74 18.93 -0.46
CA PHE A 232 6.64 18.36 -1.80
C PHE A 232 7.63 19.00 -2.76
N LYS A 233 7.91 20.30 -2.64
CA LYS A 233 8.82 21.02 -3.54
C LYS A 233 10.22 20.39 -3.55
N THR A 234 10.70 19.92 -2.41
CA THR A 234 12.07 19.39 -2.24
C THR A 234 12.16 17.87 -2.33
N LEU A 235 11.07 17.16 -2.61
CA LEU A 235 11.12 15.72 -2.85
C LEU A 235 11.96 15.42 -4.10
N ASN A 236 12.88 14.46 -3.99
CA ASN A 236 13.60 13.92 -5.13
C ASN A 236 12.62 13.36 -6.17
N VAL A 237 12.99 13.45 -7.44
CA VAL A 237 12.21 12.90 -8.56
C VAL A 237 12.84 11.58 -8.96
N LEU A 238 12.09 10.50 -8.84
CA LEU A 238 12.53 9.18 -9.28
C LEU A 238 12.31 9.02 -10.78
N ASP A 239 13.30 8.47 -11.48
CA ASP A 239 13.14 8.04 -12.86
C ASP A 239 12.36 6.71 -12.98
N GLU A 240 12.02 6.29 -14.20
CA GLU A 240 11.25 5.07 -14.41
C GLU A 240 11.98 3.79 -13.96
N HIS A 241 13.32 3.78 -14.02
CA HIS A 241 14.13 2.65 -13.60
C HIS A 241 14.14 2.51 -12.07
N GLU A 242 14.31 3.62 -11.35
CA GLU A 242 14.23 3.70 -9.89
C GLU A 242 12.84 3.27 -9.39
N GLN A 243 11.77 3.80 -10.00
CA GLN A 243 10.40 3.41 -9.68
C GLN A 243 10.19 1.89 -9.87
N ARG A 244 10.63 1.34 -11.01
CA ARG A 244 10.49 -0.09 -11.31
C ARG A 244 11.29 -0.97 -10.35
N ASN A 245 12.48 -0.54 -9.94
CA ASN A 245 13.29 -1.26 -8.95
C ASN A 245 12.58 -1.34 -7.60
N ILE A 246 11.95 -0.26 -7.16
CA ILE A 246 11.19 -0.24 -5.90
C ILE A 246 9.95 -1.13 -6.00
N ILE A 247 9.17 -1.02 -7.09
CA ILE A 247 7.97 -1.83 -7.32
C ILE A 247 8.28 -3.33 -7.29
N LEU A 248 9.37 -3.74 -7.96
CA LEU A 248 9.76 -5.15 -8.08
C LEU A 248 10.69 -5.61 -6.96
N GLY A 249 11.09 -4.74 -6.03
CA GLY A 249 12.13 -5.03 -5.04
C GLY A 249 11.83 -6.28 -4.21
N LEU A 250 10.57 -6.42 -3.75
CA LEU A 250 10.16 -7.59 -2.97
C LEU A 250 10.15 -8.87 -3.82
N GLU A 251 9.73 -8.79 -5.08
CA GLU A 251 9.75 -9.94 -5.98
C GLU A 251 11.19 -10.38 -6.30
N LYS A 252 12.08 -9.42 -6.58
CA LYS A 252 13.50 -9.68 -6.82
C LYS A 252 14.17 -10.33 -5.61
N PHE A 253 13.90 -9.85 -4.40
CA PHE A 253 14.41 -10.45 -3.17
C PHE A 253 13.93 -11.91 -3.00
N ILE A 254 12.64 -12.14 -3.24
CA ILE A 254 12.07 -13.50 -3.18
C ILE A 254 12.74 -14.42 -4.21
N ASP A 255 12.98 -13.93 -5.43
CA ASP A 255 13.59 -14.72 -6.49
C ASP A 255 15.11 -14.92 -6.29
N SER A 256 15.83 -13.99 -5.63
CA SER A 256 17.26 -14.16 -5.31
C SER A 256 17.52 -15.18 -4.20
N GLU A 257 16.68 -15.22 -3.16
CA GLU A 257 16.78 -16.24 -2.10
C GLU A 257 16.58 -17.67 -2.64
N LYS A 258 15.82 -17.84 -3.73
CA LYS A 258 15.75 -19.14 -4.43
C LYS A 258 17.07 -19.52 -5.06
N THR A 259 17.75 -18.58 -5.72
CA THR A 259 19.02 -18.88 -6.38
C THR A 259 20.13 -19.23 -5.39
N GLY A 260 20.04 -18.76 -4.14
CA GLY A 260 20.93 -19.15 -3.04
C GLY A 260 20.60 -20.49 -2.37
N ALA A 261 19.39 -21.03 -2.59
CA ALA A 261 18.96 -22.34 -2.06
C ALA A 261 19.16 -23.49 -3.07
N ILE A 262 19.73 -23.22 -4.24
CA ILE A 262 20.10 -24.22 -5.25
C ILE A 262 21.63 -24.40 -5.20
N THR A 263 22.11 -25.17 -4.23
CA THR A 263 23.38 -25.92 -4.27
C THR A 263 23.24 -27.14 -3.38
#